data_AF-R9M5Y0-F1
#
_entry.id   AF-R9M5Y0-F1
#
_cell.length_a   1.000
_cell.length_b   1.000
_cell.length_c   1.000
_cell.angle_alpha   90.00
_cell.angle_beta   90.00
_cell.angle_gamma   90.00
#
_symmetry.space_group_name_H-M   'P 1'
#
loop_
_entity.id
_entity.type
_entity.pdbx_description
1 polymer ?
#
loop_
_entity_poly.entity_id
_entity_poly.type
_entity_poly.pdbx_seq_one_letter_code
_entity_poly.pdbx_strand_id
1 'polypeptide(L)'
;MNLSYYNDQFALQVGDTVYVDGKLEGLWGRVTAVNYSFKIKLSDYKRVIAVADTHISGELRMAGSHLVSFDPQTIPYEKIITWFKAPDKEDDVYVSGSDDHSFRLDDLSGMKVTSAIAERGHDYYTENRVVYLCIDRGHGRGIVEGTSPYEIEFDYGGGEIKNLTCSCYCGYPCKHTFAAMLQLRETLKLLEEHDGFDWNEGGYAAAISQGAFFSFAVDGKTTGSFVFR
;
A
#
# COMPACT_ATOMS: atom_id res chain seq x y z
N MET A 1 -23.91 -3.60 6.86
CA MET A 1 -24.94 -4.03 5.89
C MET A 1 -24.35 -5.19 5.09
N ASN A 2 -25.05 -6.31 4.97
CA ASN A 2 -24.56 -7.45 4.18
C ASN A 2 -25.28 -7.46 2.84
N LEU A 3 -24.53 -7.64 1.75
CA LEU A 3 -25.04 -7.75 0.39
C LEU A 3 -24.62 -9.08 -0.21
N SER A 4 -25.46 -9.63 -1.09
CA SER A 4 -25.18 -10.90 -1.77
C SER A 4 -24.66 -10.64 -3.17
N TYR A 5 -23.53 -11.27 -3.49
CA TYR A 5 -22.89 -11.22 -4.79
C TYR A 5 -22.76 -12.64 -5.34
N TYR A 6 -22.85 -12.77 -6.67
CA TYR A 6 -22.55 -14.01 -7.35
C TYR A 6 -21.05 -14.12 -7.61
N ASN A 7 -20.51 -15.32 -7.50
CA ASN A 7 -19.11 -15.60 -7.79
C ASN A 7 -18.96 -17.00 -8.37
N ASP A 8 -18.29 -17.09 -9.51
CA ASP A 8 -17.88 -18.32 -10.19
C ASP A 8 -16.39 -18.34 -10.56
N GLN A 9 -15.64 -17.30 -10.19
CA GLN A 9 -14.24 -17.14 -10.55
C GLN A 9 -13.29 -17.49 -9.42
N PHE A 10 -13.69 -17.25 -8.17
CA PHE A 10 -12.81 -17.37 -7.02
C PHE A 10 -13.27 -18.47 -6.04
N ALA A 11 -12.32 -19.17 -5.43
CA ALA A 11 -12.61 -20.12 -4.35
C ALA A 11 -12.73 -19.39 -3.01
N LEU A 12 -13.85 -18.66 -2.82
CA LEU A 12 -14.05 -17.78 -1.66
C LEU A 12 -14.17 -18.54 -0.34
N GLN A 13 -13.56 -17.98 0.70
CA GLN A 13 -13.68 -18.40 2.09
C GLN A 13 -14.19 -17.24 2.96
N VAL A 14 -14.81 -17.59 4.10
CA VAL A 14 -15.18 -16.58 5.11
C VAL A 14 -13.91 -15.90 5.61
N GLY A 15 -13.90 -14.57 5.60
CA GLY A 15 -12.74 -13.76 5.96
C GLY A 15 -11.96 -13.21 4.77
N ASP A 16 -12.23 -13.66 3.54
CA ASP A 16 -11.57 -13.13 2.34
C ASP A 16 -11.91 -11.65 2.14
N THR A 17 -10.88 -10.86 1.81
CA THR A 17 -11.03 -9.47 1.37
C THR A 17 -11.30 -9.45 -0.13
N VAL A 18 -12.37 -8.81 -0.55
CA VAL A 18 -12.88 -8.86 -1.92
C VAL A 18 -13.31 -7.49 -2.44
N TYR A 19 -13.29 -7.35 -3.76
CA TYR A 19 -13.93 -6.25 -4.48
C TYR A 19 -15.08 -6.76 -5.31
N VAL A 20 -16.07 -5.91 -5.52
CA VAL A 20 -17.33 -6.25 -6.19
C VAL A 20 -17.72 -5.17 -7.20
N ASP A 21 -18.52 -5.50 -8.21
CA ASP A 21 -19.09 -4.51 -9.12
C ASP A 21 -20.40 -3.89 -8.58
N GLY A 22 -20.85 -2.81 -9.22
CA GLY A 22 -22.13 -2.17 -8.90
C GLY A 22 -22.03 -1.14 -7.76
N LYS A 23 -22.96 -1.20 -6.79
CA LYS A 23 -23.15 -0.08 -5.84
C LYS A 23 -21.99 0.12 -4.86
N LEU A 24 -21.21 -0.92 -4.60
CA LEU A 24 -20.06 -0.90 -3.71
C LEU A 24 -18.74 -1.01 -4.49
N GLU A 25 -18.78 -0.71 -5.79
CA GLU A 25 -17.60 -0.76 -6.64
C GLU A 25 -16.50 0.20 -6.14
N GLY A 26 -15.25 -0.27 -6.18
CA GLY A 26 -14.10 0.44 -5.64
C GLY A 26 -13.92 0.32 -4.12
N LEU A 27 -14.92 -0.17 -3.39
CA LEU A 27 -14.81 -0.44 -1.95
C LEU A 27 -14.43 -1.91 -1.74
N TRP A 28 -13.49 -2.15 -0.84
CA TRP A 28 -13.21 -3.50 -0.38
C TRP A 28 -14.28 -3.94 0.64
N GLY A 29 -14.56 -5.24 0.67
CA GLY A 29 -15.45 -5.88 1.63
C GLY A 29 -14.87 -7.19 2.14
N ARG A 30 -15.47 -7.76 3.19
CA ARG A 30 -15.08 -9.05 3.74
C ARG A 30 -16.17 -10.09 3.53
N VAL A 31 -15.81 -11.27 3.04
CA VAL A 31 -16.75 -12.39 2.88
C VAL A 31 -17.18 -12.87 4.27
N THR A 32 -18.49 -12.83 4.54
CA THR A 32 -19.06 -13.24 5.83
C THR A 32 -19.75 -14.61 5.78
N ALA A 33 -20.16 -15.06 4.59
CA ALA A 33 -20.76 -16.36 4.35
C ALA A 33 -20.61 -16.76 2.87
N VAL A 34 -20.53 -18.06 2.61
CA VAL A 34 -20.55 -18.64 1.26
C VAL A 34 -21.64 -19.71 1.23
N ASN A 35 -22.55 -19.63 0.25
CA ASN A 35 -23.64 -20.58 0.08
C ASN A 35 -23.58 -21.23 -1.32
N TYR A 36 -23.56 -22.56 -1.37
CA TYR A 36 -23.54 -23.34 -2.60
C TYR A 36 -24.92 -23.89 -3.01
N SER A 37 -25.93 -23.74 -2.15
CA SER A 37 -27.31 -24.21 -2.38
C SER A 37 -28.24 -23.02 -2.59
N PHE A 38 -28.36 -22.56 -3.84
CA PHE A 38 -29.19 -21.41 -4.21
C PHE A 38 -29.84 -21.56 -5.59
N LYS A 39 -30.90 -20.78 -5.82
CA LYS A 39 -31.48 -20.54 -7.15
C LYS A 39 -31.62 -19.04 -7.33
N ILE A 40 -30.85 -18.46 -8.24
CA ILE A 40 -30.83 -17.03 -8.53
C ILE A 40 -31.04 -16.79 -10.02
N LYS A 41 -31.43 -15.57 -10.37
CA LYS A 41 -31.38 -15.07 -11.74
C LYS A 41 -30.13 -14.20 -11.86
N LEU A 42 -29.17 -14.59 -12.71
CA LEU A 42 -27.88 -13.91 -12.80
C LEU A 42 -27.97 -12.42 -13.13
N SER A 43 -29.01 -11.99 -13.87
CA SER A 43 -29.24 -10.56 -14.16
C SER A 43 -29.47 -9.70 -12.92
N ASP A 44 -29.88 -10.31 -11.82
CA ASP A 44 -30.28 -9.61 -10.60
C ASP A 44 -29.09 -9.49 -9.62
N TYR A 45 -27.96 -10.14 -9.91
CA TYR A 45 -26.80 -10.21 -9.03
C TYR A 45 -25.59 -9.51 -9.64
N LYS A 46 -24.95 -8.73 -8.79
CA LYS A 46 -23.60 -8.20 -8.98
C LYS A 46 -22.57 -9.26 -8.63
N ARG A 47 -21.34 -9.09 -9.10
CA ARG A 47 -20.26 -10.08 -9.03
C ARG A 47 -19.12 -9.66 -8.11
N VAL A 48 -18.44 -10.66 -7.58
CA VAL A 48 -17.08 -10.48 -7.05
C VAL A 48 -16.13 -10.35 -8.24
N ILE A 49 -15.30 -9.31 -8.24
CA ILE A 49 -14.38 -8.99 -9.34
C ILE A 49 -12.91 -9.22 -8.98
N ALA A 50 -12.57 -9.25 -7.69
CA ALA A 50 -11.23 -9.56 -7.22
C ALA A 50 -11.23 -10.07 -5.78
N VAL A 51 -10.19 -10.81 -5.42
CA VAL A 51 -9.88 -11.28 -4.07
C VAL A 51 -8.45 -10.90 -3.75
N ALA A 52 -8.24 -10.23 -2.62
CA ALA A 52 -6.91 -9.83 -2.17
C ALA A 52 -6.22 -11.00 -1.46
N ASP A 53 -5.03 -11.39 -1.94
CA ASP A 53 -4.21 -12.37 -1.22
C ASP A 53 -3.56 -11.70 0.00
N THR A 54 -4.12 -12.00 1.17
CA THR A 54 -3.71 -11.45 2.47
C THR A 54 -2.76 -12.36 3.25
N HIS A 55 -2.30 -13.47 2.66
CA HIS A 55 -1.36 -14.36 3.31
C HIS A 55 0.06 -13.78 3.26
N ILE A 56 0.72 -13.69 4.41
CA ILE A 56 2.14 -13.32 4.51
C ILE A 56 2.92 -14.51 5.05
N SER A 57 4.05 -14.79 4.42
CA SER A 57 5.06 -15.75 4.91
C SER A 57 6.44 -15.12 4.75
N GLY A 58 7.18 -15.02 5.85
CA GLY A 58 8.52 -14.43 5.87
C GLY A 58 8.86 -13.81 7.22
N GLU A 59 10.01 -13.15 7.29
CA GLU A 59 10.45 -12.39 8.46
C GLU A 59 10.01 -10.93 8.32
N LEU A 60 9.39 -10.39 9.36
CA LEU A 60 9.04 -8.98 9.47
C LEU A 60 9.67 -8.41 10.73
N ARG A 61 10.42 -7.31 10.58
CA ARG A 61 11.08 -6.60 11.68
C ARG A 61 10.33 -5.33 12.03
N MET A 62 10.21 -5.02 13.32
CA MET A 62 9.58 -3.77 13.74
C MET A 62 10.55 -2.59 13.51
N ALA A 63 10.07 -1.57 12.81
CA ALA A 63 10.74 -0.29 12.64
C ALA A 63 9.70 0.83 12.83
N GLY A 64 9.62 1.37 14.05
CA GLY A 64 8.65 2.42 14.37
C GLY A 64 7.21 1.90 14.25
N SER A 65 6.38 2.60 13.48
CA SER A 65 4.99 2.21 13.19
C SER A 65 4.84 1.17 12.07
N HIS A 66 5.95 0.71 11.48
CA HIS A 66 5.95 -0.22 10.36
C HIS A 66 6.65 -1.55 10.69
N LEU A 67 6.32 -2.54 9.88
CA LEU A 67 6.97 -3.84 9.80
C LEU A 67 7.73 -3.92 8.48
N VAL A 68 9.01 -4.27 8.54
CA VAL A 68 9.94 -4.24 7.41
C VAL A 68 10.35 -5.65 7.02
N SER A 69 10.37 -5.93 5.72
CA SER A 69 10.97 -7.11 5.11
C SER A 69 12.08 -6.71 4.15
N PHE A 70 13.15 -7.49 4.14
CA PHE A 70 14.22 -7.43 3.13
C PHE A 70 14.09 -8.52 2.05
N ASP A 71 13.14 -9.44 2.21
CA ASP A 71 12.80 -10.43 1.19
C ASP A 71 11.67 -9.90 0.29
N PRO A 72 11.93 -9.78 -1.04
CA PRO A 72 10.92 -9.38 -2.03
C PRO A 72 9.65 -10.20 -2.05
N GLN A 73 9.68 -11.43 -1.54
CA GLN A 73 8.54 -12.34 -1.57
C GLN A 73 7.62 -12.22 -0.36
N THR A 74 8.06 -11.56 0.72
CA THR A 74 7.27 -11.49 1.98
C THR A 74 6.09 -10.53 1.86
N ILE A 75 6.32 -9.31 1.35
CA ILE A 75 5.30 -8.27 1.18
C ILE A 75 5.48 -7.52 -0.17
N PRO A 76 5.40 -8.21 -1.32
CA PRO A 76 5.59 -7.57 -2.62
C PRO A 76 4.50 -6.54 -2.94
N TYR A 77 4.87 -5.44 -3.59
CA TYR A 77 3.96 -4.34 -3.95
C TYR A 77 2.70 -4.83 -4.66
N GLU A 78 2.86 -5.64 -5.70
CA GLU A 78 1.75 -6.17 -6.53
C GLU A 78 0.71 -6.94 -5.71
N LYS A 79 1.12 -7.51 -4.57
CA LYS A 79 0.23 -8.17 -3.63
C LYS A 79 -0.43 -7.15 -2.70
N ILE A 80 0.37 -6.29 -2.08
CA ILE A 80 -0.11 -5.36 -1.05
C ILE A 80 -1.06 -4.30 -1.61
N ILE A 81 -0.85 -3.82 -2.85
CA ILE A 81 -1.76 -2.83 -3.46
C ILE A 81 -3.20 -3.34 -3.56
N THR A 82 -3.38 -4.64 -3.77
CA THR A 82 -4.71 -5.29 -3.84
C THR A 82 -5.46 -5.27 -2.52
N TRP A 83 -4.82 -4.94 -1.39
CA TRP A 83 -5.50 -4.84 -0.10
C TRP A 83 -6.26 -3.52 0.03
N PHE A 84 -5.82 -2.50 -0.69
CA PHE A 84 -6.31 -1.13 -0.58
C PHE A 84 -7.08 -0.69 -1.81
N LYS A 85 -6.63 -1.08 -3.01
CA LYS A 85 -7.17 -0.63 -4.29
C LYS A 85 -7.81 -1.78 -5.06
N ALA A 86 -9.00 -1.52 -5.62
CA ALA A 86 -9.60 -2.40 -6.61
C ALA A 86 -8.73 -2.46 -7.88
N PRO A 87 -8.83 -3.51 -8.70
CA PRO A 87 -8.16 -3.53 -10.00
C PRO A 87 -8.55 -2.32 -10.85
N ASP A 88 -7.57 -1.78 -11.57
CA ASP A 88 -7.78 -0.68 -12.51
C ASP A 88 -8.68 -1.12 -13.67
N LYS A 89 -9.47 -0.17 -14.19
CA LYS A 89 -10.30 -0.37 -15.38
C LYS A 89 -9.48 -0.15 -16.64
N GLU A 90 -9.97 -0.64 -17.77
CA GLU A 90 -9.31 -0.44 -19.07
C GLU A 90 -9.06 1.05 -19.40
N ASP A 91 -9.94 1.94 -18.93
CA ASP A 91 -9.83 3.38 -19.17
C ASP A 91 -8.97 4.12 -18.12
N ASP A 92 -8.52 3.44 -17.05
CA ASP A 92 -7.67 4.03 -16.00
C ASP A 92 -6.21 4.06 -16.47
N VAL A 93 -5.93 4.95 -17.44
CA VAL A 93 -4.60 5.12 -18.03
C VAL A 93 -3.81 6.18 -17.26
N TYR A 94 -2.73 5.76 -16.60
CA TYR A 94 -1.78 6.65 -15.96
C TYR A 94 -0.65 7.06 -16.92
N VAL A 95 -0.33 8.35 -16.94
CA VAL A 95 0.82 8.89 -17.68
C VAL A 95 1.65 9.71 -16.70
N SER A 96 2.90 9.31 -16.52
CA SER A 96 3.86 9.98 -15.66
C SER A 96 4.89 10.72 -16.52
N GLY A 97 5.18 11.96 -16.14
CA GLY A 97 6.28 12.75 -16.69
C GLY A 97 7.36 12.97 -15.63
N SER A 98 8.57 13.30 -16.08
CA SER A 98 9.69 13.70 -15.22
C SER A 98 10.25 15.04 -15.70
N ASP A 99 10.69 15.87 -14.76
CA ASP A 99 11.31 17.17 -14.99
C ASP A 99 12.79 17.21 -14.56
N ASP A 100 13.43 16.06 -14.36
CA ASP A 100 14.79 15.88 -13.85
C ASP A 100 15.05 16.53 -12.46
N HIS A 101 14.00 16.98 -11.77
CA HIS A 101 14.11 17.57 -10.45
C HIS A 101 14.51 16.50 -9.41
N SER A 102 15.45 16.87 -8.55
CA SER A 102 15.94 16.03 -7.45
C SER A 102 16.01 16.81 -6.15
N PHE A 103 15.88 16.12 -5.02
CA PHE A 103 16.08 16.70 -3.70
C PHE A 103 16.61 15.67 -2.70
N ARG A 104 17.29 16.15 -1.66
CA ARG A 104 17.79 15.35 -0.55
C ARG A 104 16.64 14.85 0.33
N LEU A 105 16.60 13.56 0.65
CA LEU A 105 15.59 13.02 1.57
C LEU A 105 15.69 13.66 2.97
N ASP A 106 16.91 14.00 3.43
CA ASP A 106 17.12 14.66 4.72
C ASP A 106 16.71 16.14 4.72
N ASP A 107 16.56 16.75 3.54
CA ASP A 107 16.13 18.14 3.36
C ASP A 107 14.94 18.24 2.38
N LEU A 108 13.75 18.05 2.93
CA LEU A 108 12.49 18.11 2.17
C LEU A 108 12.13 19.52 1.68
N SER A 109 12.91 20.57 2.01
CA SER A 109 12.67 21.91 1.45
C SER A 109 12.79 21.92 -0.08
N GLY A 110 13.60 21.01 -0.64
CA GLY A 110 13.73 20.80 -2.07
C GLY A 110 12.44 20.37 -2.77
N MET A 111 11.46 19.80 -2.06
CA MET A 111 10.15 19.47 -2.65
C MET A 111 9.34 20.71 -3.07
N LYS A 112 9.70 21.90 -2.59
CA LYS A 112 9.05 23.19 -2.91
C LYS A 112 7.54 23.19 -2.64
N VAL A 113 7.09 22.43 -1.63
CA VAL A 113 5.70 22.44 -1.16
C VAL A 113 5.42 23.69 -0.33
N THR A 114 4.18 24.16 -0.35
CA THR A 114 3.76 25.25 0.56
C THR A 114 3.67 24.75 2.00
N SER A 115 3.75 25.66 2.97
CA SER A 115 3.58 25.31 4.39
C SER A 115 2.28 24.57 4.68
N ALA A 116 1.18 24.99 4.07
CA ALA A 116 -0.13 24.33 4.23
C ALA A 116 -0.17 22.90 3.65
N ILE A 117 0.59 22.62 2.58
CA ILE A 117 0.72 21.26 2.05
C ILE A 117 1.60 20.42 2.97
N ALA A 118 2.71 20.98 3.44
CA ALA A 118 3.63 20.32 4.35
C ALA A 118 2.94 19.93 5.68
N GLU A 119 2.15 20.83 6.27
CA GLU A 119 1.37 20.57 7.48
C GLU A 119 0.39 19.42 7.28
N ARG A 120 -0.42 19.45 6.21
CA ARG A 120 -1.33 18.35 5.89
C ARG A 120 -0.60 17.03 5.60
N GLY A 121 0.58 17.08 5.01
CA GLY A 121 1.42 15.91 4.79
C GLY A 121 1.95 15.34 6.10
N HIS A 122 2.34 16.22 7.02
CA HIS A 122 2.75 15.84 8.37
C HIS A 122 1.60 15.18 9.16
N ASP A 123 0.37 15.67 9.02
CA ASP A 123 -0.82 15.03 9.62
C ASP A 123 -0.99 13.60 9.09
N TYR A 124 -0.90 13.40 7.77
CA TYR A 124 -1.00 12.07 7.15
C TYR A 124 0.09 11.11 7.65
N TYR A 125 1.32 11.60 7.80
CA TYR A 125 2.42 10.85 8.38
C TYR A 125 2.13 10.46 9.85
N THR A 126 1.75 11.43 10.68
CA THR A 126 1.47 11.22 12.11
C THR A 126 0.28 10.29 12.35
N GLU A 127 -0.71 10.32 11.46
CA GLU A 127 -1.88 9.42 11.48
C GLU A 127 -1.59 8.02 10.89
N ASN A 128 -0.33 7.70 10.55
CA ASN A 128 0.09 6.43 9.94
C ASN A 128 -0.66 6.09 8.64
N ARG A 129 -1.00 7.10 7.84
CA ARG A 129 -1.69 6.89 6.55
C ARG A 129 -0.76 6.42 5.44
N VAL A 130 0.56 6.48 5.62
CA VAL A 130 1.51 5.83 4.72
C VAL A 130 1.52 4.34 5.06
N VAL A 131 0.69 3.56 4.39
CA VAL A 131 0.45 2.17 4.75
C VAL A 131 1.45 1.19 4.15
N TYR A 132 2.13 1.59 3.08
CA TYR A 132 3.18 0.79 2.45
C TYR A 132 4.25 1.67 1.81
N LEU A 133 5.50 1.23 1.87
CA LEU A 133 6.63 1.76 1.12
C LEU A 133 7.55 0.61 0.71
N CYS A 134 8.17 0.66 -0.46
CA CYS A 134 9.30 -0.20 -0.78
C CYS A 134 10.33 0.53 -1.63
N ILE A 135 11.58 0.08 -1.52
CA ILE A 135 12.65 0.39 -2.46
C ILE A 135 13.10 -0.95 -3.05
N ASP A 136 13.10 -1.03 -4.38
CA ASP A 136 13.61 -2.17 -5.15
C ASP A 136 14.63 -1.64 -6.15
N ARG A 137 15.92 -1.88 -5.88
CA ARG A 137 17.03 -1.47 -6.77
C ARG A 137 16.98 0.03 -7.14
N GLY A 138 16.66 0.86 -6.15
CA GLY A 138 16.55 2.31 -6.31
C GLY A 138 15.19 2.78 -6.84
N HIS A 139 14.28 1.90 -7.25
CA HIS A 139 12.91 2.27 -7.58
C HIS A 139 12.01 2.16 -6.35
N GLY A 140 11.40 3.27 -5.98
CA GLY A 140 10.53 3.44 -4.85
C GLY A 140 9.06 3.35 -5.21
N ARG A 141 8.28 2.60 -4.43
CA ARG A 141 6.80 2.58 -4.52
C ARG A 141 6.19 2.76 -3.14
N GLY A 142 4.99 3.31 -3.08
CA GLY A 142 4.29 3.56 -1.82
C GLY A 142 2.79 3.65 -1.97
N ILE A 143 2.09 3.46 -0.85
CA ILE A 143 0.64 3.58 -0.77
C ILE A 143 0.31 4.50 0.40
N VAL A 144 -0.47 5.54 0.13
CA VAL A 144 -0.96 6.49 1.14
C VAL A 144 -2.48 6.49 1.14
N GLU A 145 -3.09 6.14 2.27
CA GLU A 145 -4.53 6.18 2.44
C GLU A 145 -5.03 7.63 2.58
N GLY A 146 -6.14 7.93 1.89
CA GLY A 146 -6.82 9.21 1.98
C GLY A 146 -8.32 9.04 1.74
N THR A 147 -8.89 9.88 0.88
CA THR A 147 -10.24 9.63 0.33
C THR A 147 -10.27 8.42 -0.60
N SER A 148 -9.11 8.05 -1.12
CA SER A 148 -8.82 6.84 -1.90
C SER A 148 -7.39 6.41 -1.54
N PRO A 149 -6.98 5.17 -1.81
CA PRO A 149 -5.57 4.81 -1.79
C PRO A 149 -4.84 5.56 -2.92
N TYR A 150 -3.74 6.22 -2.59
CA TYR A 150 -2.89 6.91 -3.55
C TYR A 150 -1.55 6.21 -3.67
N GLU A 151 -1.16 5.91 -4.90
CA GLU A 151 0.11 5.28 -5.25
C GLU A 151 1.16 6.37 -5.38
N ILE A 152 2.32 6.12 -4.81
CA ILE A 152 3.50 6.99 -4.87
C ILE A 152 4.58 6.22 -5.60
N GLU A 153 5.22 6.85 -6.57
CA GLU A 153 6.40 6.32 -7.23
C GLU A 153 7.53 7.35 -7.12
N PHE A 154 8.76 6.87 -6.97
CA PHE A 154 9.95 7.72 -6.90
C PHE A 154 11.18 6.90 -7.25
N ASP A 155 12.28 7.56 -7.55
CA ASP A 155 13.60 6.94 -7.57
C ASP A 155 14.41 7.42 -6.36
N TYR A 156 15.20 6.52 -5.79
CA TYR A 156 16.04 6.76 -4.63
C TYR A 156 17.45 6.22 -4.86
N GLY A 157 18.45 7.06 -4.58
CA GLY A 157 19.85 6.63 -4.60
C GLY A 157 20.77 7.63 -3.91
N GLY A 158 21.66 7.17 -3.05
CA GLY A 158 22.61 8.03 -2.36
C GLY A 158 21.96 9.09 -1.46
N GLY A 159 20.73 8.87 -0.99
CA GLY A 159 19.95 9.83 -0.21
C GLY A 159 19.22 10.92 -1.02
N GLU A 160 19.26 10.83 -2.36
CA GLU A 160 18.53 11.71 -3.27
C GLU A 160 17.22 11.05 -3.72
N ILE A 161 16.16 11.85 -3.84
CA ILE A 161 14.86 11.47 -4.40
C ILE A 161 14.68 12.14 -5.76
N LYS A 162 14.20 11.37 -6.74
CA LYS A 162 13.85 11.82 -8.10
C LYS A 162 12.50 11.25 -8.53
N ASN A 163 11.95 11.78 -9.61
CA ASN A 163 10.76 11.23 -10.26
C ASN A 163 9.57 10.97 -9.31
N LEU A 164 9.44 11.82 -8.29
CA LEU A 164 8.44 11.65 -7.23
C LEU A 164 7.06 12.03 -7.76
N THR A 165 6.20 11.02 -7.92
CA THR A 165 4.84 11.17 -8.43
C THR A 165 3.81 10.64 -7.45
N CYS A 166 2.55 11.02 -7.66
CA CYS A 166 1.43 10.51 -6.90
C CYS A 166 0.22 10.38 -7.82
N SER A 167 -0.53 9.28 -7.70
CA SER A 167 -1.74 9.04 -8.49
C SER A 167 -2.94 9.94 -8.12
N CYS A 168 -2.75 10.91 -7.22
CA CYS A 168 -3.75 11.93 -6.94
C CYS A 168 -3.83 12.98 -8.07
N TYR A 169 -4.91 13.76 -8.10
CA TYR A 169 -5.12 14.77 -9.13
C TYR A 169 -4.15 15.98 -9.06
N CYS A 170 -3.34 16.10 -8.00
CA CYS A 170 -2.37 17.17 -7.86
C CYS A 170 -1.18 16.87 -8.79
N GLY A 171 -1.09 17.57 -9.92
CA GLY A 171 0.08 17.50 -10.83
C GLY A 171 1.35 18.18 -10.28
N TYR A 172 1.56 18.14 -8.97
CA TYR A 172 2.67 18.73 -8.23
C TYR A 172 2.88 17.99 -6.89
N PRO A 173 4.03 18.12 -6.22
CA PRO A 173 4.28 17.49 -4.93
C PRO A 173 3.16 17.76 -3.93
N CYS A 174 2.47 16.71 -3.51
CA CYS A 174 1.24 16.80 -2.73
C CYS A 174 1.49 16.38 -1.27
N LYS A 175 0.45 16.50 -0.44
CA LYS A 175 0.52 16.04 0.95
C LYS A 175 0.86 14.55 1.08
N HIS A 176 0.47 13.72 0.12
CA HIS A 176 0.74 12.28 0.14
C HIS A 176 2.21 12.00 -0.14
N THR A 177 2.81 12.65 -1.14
CA THR A 177 4.24 12.51 -1.41
C THR A 177 5.06 13.04 -0.25
N PHE A 178 4.67 14.16 0.35
CA PHE A 178 5.35 14.69 1.54
C PHE A 178 5.28 13.73 2.74
N ALA A 179 4.10 13.17 3.02
CA ALA A 179 3.93 12.15 4.06
C ALA A 179 4.80 10.92 3.80
N ALA A 180 4.80 10.42 2.56
CA ALA A 180 5.61 9.28 2.14
C ALA A 180 7.10 9.53 2.35
N MET A 181 7.61 10.73 2.04
CA MET A 181 9.01 11.08 2.26
C MET A 181 9.36 11.19 3.75
N LEU A 182 8.46 11.71 4.59
CA LEU A 182 8.65 11.70 6.04
C LEU A 182 8.76 10.27 6.59
N GLN A 183 7.83 9.40 6.17
CA GLN A 183 7.85 8.00 6.58
C GLN A 183 9.09 7.28 6.08
N LEU A 184 9.47 7.47 4.81
CA LEU A 184 10.66 6.86 4.23
C LEU A 184 11.90 7.27 5.02
N ARG A 185 12.07 8.56 5.32
CA ARG A 185 13.21 9.08 6.08
C ARG A 185 13.29 8.47 7.48
N GLU A 186 12.17 8.37 8.19
CA GLU A 186 12.14 7.71 9.50
C GLU A 186 12.51 6.23 9.41
N THR A 187 11.88 5.50 8.49
CA THR A 187 12.11 4.08 8.29
C THR A 187 13.57 3.79 7.96
N LEU A 188 14.17 4.53 7.01
CA LEU A 188 15.58 4.36 6.66
C LEU A 188 16.50 4.65 7.84
N LYS A 189 16.25 5.72 8.59
CA LYS A 189 17.05 6.06 9.78
C LYS A 189 17.01 4.94 10.84
N LEU A 190 15.83 4.39 11.13
CA LEU A 190 15.70 3.28 12.08
C LEU A 190 16.46 2.04 11.61
N LEU A 191 16.41 1.74 10.32
CA LEU A 191 17.09 0.56 9.76
C LEU A 191 18.61 0.75 9.70
N GLU A 192 19.10 1.96 9.43
CA GLU A 192 20.53 2.29 9.55
C GLU A 192 21.02 2.13 11.00
N GLU A 193 20.26 2.62 11.99
CA GLU A 193 20.63 2.55 13.41
C GLU A 193 20.60 1.11 13.97
N HIS A 194 19.68 0.27 13.49
CA HIS A 194 19.43 -1.07 14.06
C HIS A 194 20.05 -2.23 13.28
N ASP A 195 20.12 -2.14 11.95
CA ASP A 195 20.48 -3.28 11.10
C ASP A 195 21.78 -3.08 10.31
N GLY A 196 22.38 -1.87 10.34
CA GLY A 196 23.60 -1.56 9.58
C GLY A 196 23.44 -1.76 8.07
N PHE A 197 22.20 -1.71 7.57
CA PHE A 197 21.84 -2.04 6.21
C PHE A 197 22.21 -0.89 5.25
N ASP A 198 23.01 -1.17 4.24
CA ASP A 198 23.39 -0.20 3.20
C ASP A 198 22.40 -0.24 2.03
N TRP A 199 21.66 0.84 1.88
CA TRP A 199 20.63 1.01 0.84
C TRP A 199 21.19 1.35 -0.54
N ASN A 200 22.48 1.64 -0.66
CA ASN A 200 23.07 2.18 -1.88
C ASN A 200 23.41 1.13 -2.94
N GLU A 201 23.36 -0.17 -2.63
CA GLU A 201 23.74 -1.25 -3.55
C GLU A 201 22.57 -2.20 -3.87
N GLY A 202 21.61 -1.73 -4.69
CA GLY A 202 20.67 -2.62 -5.38
C GLY A 202 19.78 -3.48 -4.47
N GLY A 203 19.64 -3.10 -3.19
CA GLY A 203 18.86 -3.82 -2.20
C GLY A 203 17.36 -3.71 -2.42
N TYR A 204 16.63 -4.64 -1.80
CA TYR A 204 15.18 -4.56 -1.63
C TYR A 204 14.86 -4.35 -0.16
N ALA A 205 13.92 -3.46 0.10
CA ALA A 205 13.12 -3.59 1.30
C ALA A 205 11.72 -3.04 1.08
N ALA A 206 10.79 -3.57 1.86
CA ALA A 206 9.44 -3.08 1.96
C ALA A 206 9.04 -2.90 3.41
N ALA A 207 8.19 -1.92 3.66
CA ALA A 207 7.63 -1.58 4.94
C ALA A 207 6.11 -1.51 4.80
N ILE A 208 5.39 -2.20 5.67
CA ILE A 208 3.93 -2.12 5.79
C ILE A 208 3.57 -1.59 7.17
N SER A 209 2.57 -0.71 7.28
CA SER A 209 2.17 -0.20 8.59
C SER A 209 1.65 -1.35 9.47
N GLN A 210 1.94 -1.29 10.77
CA GLN A 210 1.45 -2.30 11.71
C GLN A 210 -0.09 -2.41 11.65
N GLY A 211 -0.79 -1.27 11.55
CA GLY A 211 -2.24 -1.24 11.42
C GLY A 211 -2.76 -2.02 10.20
N ALA A 212 -2.15 -1.80 9.03
CA ALA A 212 -2.50 -2.54 7.82
C ALA A 212 -2.21 -4.04 7.96
N PHE A 213 -1.04 -4.40 8.47
CA PHE A 213 -0.66 -5.79 8.69
C PHE A 213 -1.68 -6.51 9.58
N PHE A 214 -2.03 -5.94 10.75
CA PHE A 214 -2.98 -6.57 11.66
C PHE A 214 -4.40 -6.61 11.08
N SER A 215 -4.84 -5.57 10.36
CA SER A 215 -6.17 -5.51 9.75
C SER A 215 -6.39 -6.56 8.66
N PHE A 216 -5.38 -6.77 7.80
CA PHE A 216 -5.51 -7.62 6.62
C PHE A 216 -4.94 -9.03 6.80
N ALA A 217 -3.74 -9.15 7.38
CA ALA A 217 -3.03 -10.43 7.47
C ALA A 217 -3.40 -11.24 8.72
N VAL A 218 -3.95 -10.60 9.76
CA VAL A 218 -4.21 -11.23 11.07
C VAL A 218 -5.69 -11.28 11.40
N ASP A 219 -6.39 -10.16 11.32
CA ASP A 219 -7.78 -10.08 11.74
C ASP A 219 -8.69 -10.99 10.90
N GLY A 220 -9.58 -11.71 11.57
CA GLY A 220 -10.50 -12.66 10.96
C GLY A 220 -9.86 -13.97 10.46
N LYS A 221 -8.54 -14.17 10.60
CA LYS A 221 -7.90 -15.45 10.26
C LYS A 221 -8.11 -16.48 11.37
N THR A 222 -8.38 -17.72 10.99
CA THR A 222 -8.61 -18.84 11.93
C THR A 222 -7.33 -19.57 12.32
N THR A 223 -6.28 -19.47 11.50
CA THR A 223 -4.99 -20.14 11.70
C THR A 223 -3.84 -19.21 11.35
N GLY A 224 -2.72 -19.34 12.05
CA GLY A 224 -1.48 -18.61 11.80
C GLY A 224 -0.48 -18.86 12.93
N SER A 225 0.76 -18.42 12.76
CA SER A 225 1.79 -18.51 13.79
C SER A 225 2.66 -17.27 13.82
N PHE A 226 2.95 -16.78 15.01
CA PHE A 226 3.98 -15.77 15.26
C PHE A 226 5.13 -16.43 15.99
N VAL A 227 6.35 -16.20 15.53
CA VAL A 227 7.57 -16.67 16.19
C VAL A 227 8.29 -15.45 16.74
N PHE A 228 8.39 -15.39 18.07
CA PHE A 228 9.18 -14.37 18.76
C PHE A 228 10.57 -14.94 19.02
N ARG A 229 11.62 -14.19 18.65
CA ARG A 229 13.02 -14.52 18.89
C ARG A 229 13.56 -13.67 20.03
#